data_AF-A0A1I3QI42-F1
#
_entry.id   AF-A0A1I3QI42-F1
#
_cell.length_a   1.000
_cell.length_b   1.000
_cell.length_c   1.000
_cell.angle_alpha   90.00
_cell.angle_beta   90.00
_cell.angle_gamma   90.00
#
_symmetry.space_group_name_H-M   'P 1'
#
loop_
_entity.id
_entity.type
_entity.pdbx_description
1 polymer ?
#
loop_
_entity_poly.entity_id
_entity_poly.type
_entity_poly.pdbx_seq_one_letter_code
_entity_poly.pdbx_strand_id
1 'polypeptide(L)'
;MQTLPGSPAFIAPVDGVAYVRGETDVPLSEATIGQLLRDTALRFPDRQAVVFREQGVRWTWKEFDERVDRLAAGLLSLDITKGDRVGIWSPNRFEWLLTQFATARIGAVLVNINPAYRVSELEYALRKVGCKALVTAEQFKKSHYISMLLDIAPELKAQRAGHLQCARLPELRTVISVGEPNIPGVTPFAAVMLGGAANLHERQKAANDLSAQDPINIQFTSGTTGSPKGATLTHRNVVNNGRFVAMAMKLTETDSLCIPVPLYHCFGMVLGVMACVSVGAQMVFPGEGFDAGATLASVEQERCTALHGVRQCSLPSWNMRGSPRLI
;
A
#
# COMPACT_ATOMS: atom_id res chain seq x y z
N MET A 1 7.01 38.86 -0.37
CA MET A 1 7.51 38.64 -1.75
C MET A 1 6.33 38.21 -2.60
N GLN A 2 5.68 39.18 -3.26
CA GLN A 2 4.51 38.93 -4.11
C GLN A 2 4.96 38.14 -5.34
N THR A 3 4.41 36.95 -5.53
CA THR A 3 4.73 36.05 -6.64
C THR A 3 4.01 36.55 -7.90
N LEU A 4 4.76 36.96 -8.91
CA LEU A 4 4.23 37.30 -10.23
C LEU A 4 3.76 36.02 -10.95
N PRO A 5 2.52 35.96 -11.46
CA PRO A 5 2.09 34.92 -12.38
C PRO A 5 2.98 34.92 -13.64
N GLY A 6 3.47 33.75 -14.07
CA GLY A 6 4.21 33.60 -15.33
C GLY A 6 5.75 33.56 -15.24
N SER A 7 6.35 33.52 -14.05
CA SER A 7 7.80 33.28 -13.94
C SER A 7 8.16 31.86 -14.41
N PRO A 8 9.17 31.68 -15.30
CA PRO A 8 9.54 30.38 -15.83
C PRO A 8 10.00 29.42 -14.72
N ALA A 9 9.86 28.12 -14.93
CA ALA A 9 10.40 27.12 -14.02
C ALA A 9 11.94 27.20 -14.00
N PHE A 10 12.53 27.08 -12.82
CA PHE A 10 13.98 26.99 -12.64
C PHE A 10 14.29 25.96 -11.56
N ILE A 11 14.98 24.91 -12.00
CA ILE A 11 15.34 23.72 -11.20
C ILE A 11 16.70 23.89 -10.49
N ALA A 12 17.29 25.07 -10.56
CA ALA A 12 18.52 25.45 -9.87
C ALA A 12 18.35 26.85 -9.26
N PRO A 13 18.99 27.14 -8.11
CA PRO A 13 19.01 28.48 -7.52
C PRO A 13 19.45 29.54 -8.53
N VAL A 14 18.72 30.65 -8.61
CA VAL A 14 19.03 31.80 -9.46
C VAL A 14 19.29 33.01 -8.58
N ASP A 15 20.17 33.91 -9.02
CA ASP A 15 20.48 35.19 -8.35
C ASP A 15 20.89 35.07 -6.87
N GLY A 16 21.54 33.96 -6.51
CA GLY A 16 22.02 33.70 -5.15
C GLY A 16 20.92 33.42 -4.12
N VAL A 17 19.67 33.23 -4.55
CA VAL A 17 18.53 32.92 -3.66
C VAL A 17 18.34 31.41 -3.58
N ALA A 18 18.23 30.88 -2.36
CA ALA A 18 17.91 29.46 -2.09
C ALA A 18 16.41 29.16 -2.34
N TYR A 19 15.93 29.44 -3.55
CA TYR A 19 14.57 29.19 -4.02
C TYR A 19 14.63 28.50 -5.38
N VAL A 20 13.75 27.53 -5.59
CA VAL A 20 13.56 26.82 -6.87
C VAL A 20 12.08 26.58 -7.08
N ARG A 21 11.64 26.55 -8.34
CA ARG A 21 10.25 26.32 -8.71
C ARG A 21 10.19 25.41 -9.93
N GLY A 22 9.51 24.28 -9.80
CA GLY A 22 9.21 23.39 -10.92
C GLY A 22 8.04 23.89 -11.79
N GLU A 23 7.87 23.25 -12.94
CA GLU A 23 6.75 23.49 -13.86
C GLU A 23 5.40 23.16 -13.20
N THR A 24 4.36 23.88 -13.60
CA THR A 24 2.99 23.73 -13.06
C THR A 24 1.95 23.45 -14.13
N ASP A 25 2.39 23.09 -15.34
CA ASP A 25 1.53 22.98 -16.52
C ASP A 25 0.68 21.69 -16.51
N VAL A 26 1.12 20.67 -15.77
CA VAL A 26 0.38 19.42 -15.59
C VAL A 26 -0.58 19.56 -14.40
N PRO A 27 -1.91 19.50 -14.62
CA PRO A 27 -2.87 19.64 -13.54
C PRO A 27 -2.84 18.44 -12.58
N LEU A 28 -3.04 18.76 -11.30
CA LEU A 28 -3.23 17.76 -10.26
C LEU A 28 -4.56 17.03 -10.46
N SER A 29 -4.57 15.73 -10.24
CA SER A 29 -5.77 14.89 -10.25
C SER A 29 -6.50 15.02 -8.92
N GLU A 30 -7.82 15.12 -8.99
CA GLU A 30 -8.76 15.02 -7.87
C GLU A 30 -9.38 13.62 -7.75
N ALA A 31 -8.83 12.62 -8.43
CA ALA A 31 -9.31 11.24 -8.29
C ALA A 31 -8.95 10.68 -6.90
N THR A 32 -9.86 9.88 -6.33
CA THR A 32 -9.50 9.01 -5.21
C THR A 32 -8.64 7.84 -5.70
N ILE A 33 -7.94 7.18 -4.78
CA ILE A 33 -7.14 5.98 -5.09
C ILE A 33 -8.04 4.88 -5.67
N GLY A 34 -9.23 4.69 -5.10
CA GLY A 34 -10.22 3.72 -5.58
C GLY A 34 -10.73 4.05 -6.99
N GLN A 35 -11.02 5.32 -7.26
CA GLN A 35 -11.45 5.78 -8.60
C GLN A 35 -10.34 5.56 -9.63
N LEU A 36 -9.09 5.93 -9.30
CA LEU A 36 -7.96 5.74 -10.22
C LEU A 36 -7.77 4.26 -10.58
N LEU A 37 -7.85 3.35 -9.61
CA LEU A 37 -7.80 1.91 -9.87
C LEU A 37 -8.94 1.46 -10.79
N ARG A 38 -10.18 1.90 -10.51
CA ARG A 38 -11.35 1.54 -11.31
C ARG A 38 -11.19 2.00 -12.75
N ASP A 39 -10.78 3.25 -12.95
CA ASP A 39 -10.60 3.84 -14.29
C ASP A 39 -9.52 3.09 -15.08
N THR A 40 -8.40 2.77 -14.44
CA THR A 40 -7.33 1.97 -15.07
C THR A 40 -7.80 0.57 -15.42
N ALA A 41 -8.55 -0.09 -14.53
CA ALA A 41 -9.07 -1.43 -14.78
C ALA A 41 -10.11 -1.48 -15.91
N LEU A 42 -10.92 -0.43 -16.06
CA LEU A 42 -11.85 -0.30 -17.18
C LEU A 42 -11.13 -0.04 -18.52
N ARG A 43 -10.00 0.67 -18.49
CA ARG A 43 -9.19 0.96 -19.69
C ARG A 43 -8.39 -0.27 -20.17
N PHE A 44 -7.93 -1.11 -19.25
CA PHE A 44 -6.99 -2.19 -19.54
C PHE A 44 -7.40 -3.55 -18.93
N PRO A 45 -8.67 -3.99 -19.06
CA PRO A 45 -9.24 -5.06 -18.25
C PRO A 45 -8.45 -6.38 -18.34
N ASP A 46 -8.02 -6.75 -19.55
CA ASP A 46 -7.39 -8.05 -19.83
C ASP A 46 -5.85 -8.02 -19.76
N ARG A 47 -5.24 -6.84 -19.54
CA ARG A 47 -3.78 -6.74 -19.38
C ARG A 47 -3.38 -7.25 -18.00
N GLN A 48 -2.21 -7.87 -17.92
CA GLN A 48 -1.63 -8.31 -16.64
C GLN A 48 -1.33 -7.09 -15.76
N ALA A 49 -1.83 -7.11 -14.54
CA ALA A 49 -1.70 -6.02 -13.58
C ALA A 49 -0.77 -6.37 -12.42
N VAL A 50 -0.90 -7.59 -11.89
CA VAL A 50 -0.25 -7.99 -10.64
C VAL A 50 0.41 -9.34 -10.82
N VAL A 51 1.69 -9.44 -10.45
CA VAL A 51 2.43 -10.69 -10.34
C VAL A 51 3.14 -10.72 -8.98
N PHE A 52 2.73 -11.60 -8.06
CA PHE A 52 3.54 -11.96 -6.88
C PHE A 52 4.13 -13.34 -7.11
N ARG A 53 5.43 -13.39 -7.43
CA ARG A 53 6.04 -14.62 -7.94
C ARG A 53 6.14 -15.73 -6.90
N GLU A 54 6.68 -15.44 -5.72
CA GLU A 54 6.79 -16.44 -4.63
C GLU A 54 5.43 -16.97 -4.20
N GLN A 55 4.37 -16.16 -4.31
CA GLN A 55 3.00 -16.54 -3.96
C GLN A 55 2.23 -17.20 -5.12
N GLY A 56 2.83 -17.30 -6.32
CA GLY A 56 2.17 -17.87 -7.50
C GLY A 56 0.95 -17.09 -7.99
N VAL A 57 0.85 -15.80 -7.67
CA VAL A 57 -0.32 -14.96 -7.97
C VAL A 57 -0.09 -14.17 -9.25
N ARG A 58 -1.06 -14.26 -10.17
CA ARG A 58 -1.13 -13.46 -11.40
C ARG A 58 -2.56 -13.00 -11.62
N TRP A 59 -2.76 -11.70 -11.76
CA TRP A 59 -4.08 -11.13 -12.03
C TRP A 59 -4.03 -10.10 -13.15
N THR A 60 -5.06 -10.12 -13.98
CA THR A 60 -5.42 -9.02 -14.86
C THR A 60 -5.92 -7.81 -14.07
N TRP A 61 -6.00 -6.63 -14.71
CA TRP A 61 -6.55 -5.44 -14.04
C TRP A 61 -8.00 -5.63 -13.61
N LYS A 62 -8.83 -6.29 -14.42
CA LYS A 62 -10.21 -6.63 -14.07
C LYS A 62 -10.26 -7.51 -12.83
N GLU A 63 -9.48 -8.58 -12.82
CA GLU A 63 -9.40 -9.50 -11.69
C GLU A 63 -8.90 -8.86 -10.39
N PHE A 64 -7.97 -7.91 -10.51
CA PHE A 64 -7.48 -7.13 -9.39
C PHE A 64 -8.58 -6.20 -8.85
N ASP A 65 -9.25 -5.45 -9.73
CA ASP A 65 -10.34 -4.54 -9.35
C ASP A 65 -11.49 -5.27 -8.63
N GLU A 66 -11.88 -6.46 -9.11
CA GLU A 66 -12.90 -7.32 -8.51
C GLU A 66 -12.48 -7.89 -7.15
N ARG A 67 -11.21 -8.25 -6.98
CA ARG A 67 -10.68 -8.74 -5.68
C ARG A 67 -10.69 -7.64 -4.64
N VAL A 68 -10.32 -6.42 -5.05
CA VAL A 68 -10.41 -5.25 -4.17
C VAL A 68 -11.87 -4.97 -3.79
N ASP A 69 -12.83 -5.12 -4.71
CA ASP A 69 -14.26 -4.99 -4.38
C ASP A 69 -14.70 -5.99 -3.31
N ARG A 70 -14.28 -7.26 -3.44
CA ARG A 70 -14.60 -8.30 -2.44
C ARG A 70 -14.04 -7.96 -1.07
N LEU A 71 -12.78 -7.53 -1.00
CA LEU A 71 -12.20 -7.13 0.27
C LEU A 71 -12.88 -5.90 0.86
N ALA A 72 -13.14 -4.88 0.06
CA ALA A 72 -13.81 -3.65 0.50
C ALA A 72 -15.18 -3.93 1.13
N ALA A 73 -16.00 -4.76 0.47
CA ALA A 73 -17.28 -5.19 1.00
C ALA A 73 -17.14 -6.06 2.25
N GLY A 74 -16.14 -6.94 2.30
CA GLY A 74 -15.84 -7.74 3.49
C GLY A 74 -15.44 -6.89 4.70
N LEU A 75 -14.65 -5.84 4.50
CA LEU A 75 -14.28 -4.89 5.56
C LEU A 75 -15.50 -4.11 6.08
N LEU A 76 -16.40 -3.68 5.20
CA LEU A 76 -17.66 -3.03 5.61
C LEU A 76 -18.52 -3.93 6.48
N SER A 77 -18.61 -5.23 6.16
CA SER A 77 -19.31 -6.22 6.98
C SER A 77 -18.67 -6.48 8.35
N LEU A 78 -17.47 -5.96 8.59
CA LEU A 78 -16.77 -5.95 9.89
C LEU A 78 -16.86 -4.59 10.59
N ASP A 79 -17.85 -3.77 10.20
CA ASP A 79 -18.10 -2.41 10.69
C ASP A 79 -16.91 -1.46 10.47
N ILE A 80 -16.03 -1.73 9.51
CA ILE A 80 -14.92 -0.83 9.16
C ILE A 80 -15.44 0.17 8.12
N THR A 81 -15.44 1.45 8.48
CA THR A 81 -16.09 2.51 7.69
C THR A 81 -15.15 3.69 7.43
N LYS A 82 -15.65 4.70 6.71
CA LYS A 82 -14.89 5.91 6.38
C LYS A 82 -14.27 6.53 7.64
N GLY A 83 -12.98 6.85 7.56
CA GLY A 83 -12.19 7.40 8.65
C GLY A 83 -11.59 6.35 9.57
N ASP A 84 -12.08 5.10 9.61
CA ASP A 84 -11.50 4.05 10.46
C ASP A 84 -10.05 3.73 10.09
N ARG A 85 -9.20 3.53 11.11
CA ARG A 85 -7.78 3.24 10.93
C ARG A 85 -7.55 1.74 10.88
N VAL A 86 -7.00 1.27 9.77
CA VAL A 86 -6.71 -0.14 9.50
C VAL A 86 -5.20 -0.32 9.39
N GLY A 87 -4.60 -0.92 10.40
CA GLY A 87 -3.19 -1.31 10.38
C GLY A 87 -2.94 -2.44 9.39
N ILE A 88 -1.87 -2.36 8.62
CA ILE A 88 -1.34 -3.48 7.83
C ILE A 88 0.08 -3.79 8.31
N TRP A 89 0.25 -4.96 8.92
CA TRP A 89 1.53 -5.47 9.42
C TRP A 89 1.90 -6.75 8.70
N SER A 90 2.44 -6.58 7.49
CA SER A 90 2.74 -7.66 6.56
C SER A 90 3.93 -7.30 5.68
N PRO A 91 4.78 -8.29 5.30
CA PRO A 91 5.76 -8.12 4.21
C PRO A 91 5.07 -7.95 2.85
N ASN A 92 5.85 -7.95 1.77
CA ASN A 92 5.35 -7.80 0.39
C ASN A 92 4.49 -8.99 -0.04
N ARG A 93 3.21 -8.93 0.29
CA ARG A 93 2.23 -9.94 -0.08
C ARG A 93 1.03 -9.36 -0.80
N PHE A 94 0.33 -10.17 -1.58
CA PHE A 94 -0.86 -9.72 -2.29
C PHE A 94 -1.97 -9.20 -1.38
N GLU A 95 -2.09 -9.72 -0.14
CA GLU A 95 -3.05 -9.27 0.84
C GLU A 95 -2.77 -7.82 1.26
N TRP A 96 -1.48 -7.42 1.32
CA TRP A 96 -1.08 -6.04 1.54
C TRP A 96 -1.61 -5.13 0.43
N LEU A 97 -1.37 -5.53 -0.83
CA LEU A 97 -1.82 -4.78 -2.00
C LEU A 97 -3.34 -4.65 -2.03
N LEU A 98 -4.08 -5.73 -1.81
CA LEU A 98 -5.54 -5.68 -1.74
C LEU A 98 -6.01 -4.75 -0.61
N THR A 99 -5.40 -4.83 0.58
CA THR A 99 -5.77 -4.00 1.73
C THR A 99 -5.61 -2.51 1.44
N GLN A 100 -4.55 -2.12 0.73
CA GLN A 100 -4.34 -0.72 0.33
C GLN A 100 -5.53 -0.17 -0.46
N PHE A 101 -5.97 -0.88 -1.49
CA PHE A 101 -7.05 -0.38 -2.34
C PHE A 101 -8.43 -0.59 -1.71
N ALA A 102 -8.62 -1.65 -0.92
CA ALA A 102 -9.90 -1.94 -0.29
C ALA A 102 -10.25 -0.90 0.77
N THR A 103 -9.27 -0.55 1.62
CA THR A 103 -9.42 0.54 2.60
C THR A 103 -9.67 1.87 1.88
N ALA A 104 -8.95 2.14 0.79
CA ALA A 104 -9.16 3.34 -0.03
C ALA A 104 -10.54 3.41 -0.70
N ARG A 105 -11.19 2.29 -1.04
CA ARG A 105 -12.55 2.28 -1.62
C ARG A 105 -13.65 2.63 -0.62
N ILE A 106 -13.41 2.37 0.66
CA ILE A 106 -14.40 2.60 1.73
C ILE A 106 -14.03 3.82 2.59
N GLY A 107 -12.94 4.51 2.25
CA GLY A 107 -12.45 5.67 2.99
C GLY A 107 -11.79 5.35 4.33
N ALA A 108 -11.44 4.08 4.57
CA ALA A 108 -10.69 3.70 5.76
C ALA A 108 -9.22 4.08 5.59
N VAL A 109 -8.61 4.62 6.65
CA VAL A 109 -7.24 5.11 6.65
C VAL A 109 -6.28 3.93 6.84
N LEU A 110 -5.51 3.59 5.79
CA LEU A 110 -4.48 2.56 5.85
C LEU A 110 -3.30 3.03 6.70
N VAL A 111 -2.97 2.29 7.75
CA VAL A 111 -1.81 2.57 8.60
C VAL A 111 -0.71 1.57 8.28
N ASN A 112 0.39 2.06 7.72
CA ASN A 112 1.52 1.23 7.34
C ASN A 112 2.38 0.91 8.56
N ILE A 113 2.47 -0.36 8.94
CA ILE A 113 3.26 -0.82 10.08
C ILE A 113 4.47 -1.59 9.58
N ASN A 114 5.66 -1.22 10.06
CA ASN A 114 6.90 -1.87 9.66
C ASN A 114 6.89 -3.35 10.11
N PRO A 115 7.04 -4.32 9.18
CA PRO A 115 7.14 -5.75 9.49
C PRO A 115 8.30 -6.12 10.42
N ALA A 116 9.29 -5.23 10.60
CA ALA A 116 10.40 -5.41 11.53
C ALA A 116 10.08 -5.01 12.98
N TYR A 117 8.96 -4.32 13.23
CA TYR A 117 8.57 -3.91 14.58
C TYR A 117 8.43 -5.11 15.52
N ARG A 118 8.85 -4.89 16.76
CA ARG A 118 8.65 -5.79 17.89
C ARG A 118 7.45 -5.33 18.71
N VAL A 119 7.13 -6.13 19.73
CA VAL A 119 5.96 -5.98 20.60
C VAL A 119 5.72 -4.53 21.06
N SER A 120 6.76 -3.86 21.58
CA SER A 120 6.64 -2.48 22.09
C SER A 120 6.37 -1.45 20.99
N GLU A 121 7.03 -1.58 19.84
CA GLU A 121 6.89 -0.67 18.70
C GLU A 121 5.53 -0.85 18.03
N LEU A 122 5.06 -2.09 17.92
CA LEU A 122 3.72 -2.43 17.44
C LEU A 122 2.65 -1.83 18.35
N GLU A 123 2.72 -2.08 19.66
CA GLU A 123 1.75 -1.52 20.61
C GLU A 123 1.74 0.00 20.54
N TYR A 124 2.92 0.63 20.52
CA TYR A 124 3.03 2.08 20.37
C TYR A 124 2.32 2.56 19.11
N ALA A 125 2.61 1.95 17.95
CA ALA A 125 2.01 2.35 16.67
C ALA A 125 0.49 2.22 16.71
N LEU A 126 -0.04 1.05 17.11
CA LEU A 126 -1.48 0.77 17.15
C LEU A 126 -2.22 1.73 18.10
N ARG A 127 -1.67 1.99 19.29
CA ARG A 127 -2.26 2.91 20.26
C ARG A 127 -2.18 4.36 19.80
N LYS A 128 -1.04 4.77 19.25
CA LYS A 128 -0.78 6.17 18.88
C LYS A 128 -1.78 6.68 17.85
N VAL A 129 -2.19 5.83 16.92
CA VAL A 129 -3.12 6.22 15.85
C VAL A 129 -4.53 5.68 16.07
N GLY A 130 -4.81 4.93 17.13
CA GLY A 130 -6.13 4.35 17.40
C GLY A 130 -6.59 3.40 16.30
N CYS A 131 -5.77 2.38 15.99
CA CYS A 131 -6.13 1.37 14.99
C CYS A 131 -7.35 0.56 15.45
N LYS A 132 -8.42 0.62 14.65
CA LYS A 132 -9.66 -0.16 14.87
C LYS A 132 -9.51 -1.60 14.39
N ALA A 133 -8.80 -1.78 13.28
CA ALA A 133 -8.52 -3.10 12.73
C ALA A 133 -7.03 -3.28 12.44
N LEU A 134 -6.56 -4.53 12.51
CA LEU A 134 -5.21 -4.91 12.11
C LEU A 134 -5.27 -6.09 11.14
N VAL A 135 -4.74 -5.92 9.94
CA VAL A 135 -4.43 -7.01 9.01
C VAL A 135 -2.97 -7.39 9.22
N THR A 136 -2.68 -8.67 9.44
CA THR A 136 -1.32 -9.14 9.72
C THR A 136 -0.99 -10.47 9.06
N ALA A 137 0.25 -10.61 8.58
CA ALA A 137 0.79 -11.92 8.20
C ALA A 137 0.96 -12.80 9.46
N GLU A 138 1.12 -14.11 9.30
CA GLU A 138 1.37 -14.97 10.47
C GLU A 138 2.82 -14.87 10.95
N GLN A 139 3.75 -14.89 9.99
CA GLN A 139 5.17 -14.87 10.24
C GLN A 139 5.93 -14.28 9.06
N PHE A 140 7.13 -13.76 9.35
CA PHE A 140 8.11 -13.40 8.33
C PHE A 140 9.52 -13.50 8.92
N LYS A 141 10.40 -14.24 8.24
CA LYS A 141 11.75 -14.56 8.76
C LYS A 141 11.65 -15.17 10.17
N LYS A 142 12.23 -14.50 11.18
CA LYS A 142 12.22 -14.94 12.59
C LYS A 142 11.10 -14.30 13.43
N SER A 143 10.21 -13.53 12.80
CA SER A 143 9.14 -12.81 13.49
C SER A 143 7.84 -13.61 13.39
N HIS A 144 7.28 -13.99 14.53
CA HIS A 144 5.97 -14.63 14.65
C HIS A 144 4.94 -13.58 15.08
N TYR A 145 4.25 -12.98 14.12
CA TYR A 145 3.41 -11.80 14.31
C TYR A 145 2.21 -12.08 15.22
N ILE A 146 1.56 -13.22 15.03
CA ILE A 146 0.45 -13.65 15.87
C ILE A 146 0.90 -13.84 17.33
N SER A 147 2.06 -14.46 17.56
CA SER A 147 2.61 -14.62 18.92
C SER A 147 2.85 -13.26 19.58
N MET A 148 3.51 -12.34 18.87
CA MET A 148 3.79 -11.00 19.40
C MET A 148 2.51 -10.19 19.66
N LEU A 149 1.47 -10.40 18.84
CA LEU A 149 0.17 -9.77 19.05
C LEU A 149 -0.53 -10.33 20.30
N LEU A 150 -0.43 -11.63 20.55
CA LEU A 150 -0.97 -12.27 21.74
C LEU A 150 -0.30 -11.80 23.04
N ASP A 151 0.96 -11.33 22.99
CA ASP A 151 1.65 -10.74 24.14
C ASP A 151 1.03 -9.39 24.58
N ILE A 152 0.40 -8.67 23.65
CA ILE A 152 -0.22 -7.36 23.91
C ILE A 152 -1.75 -7.40 23.91
N ALA A 153 -2.35 -8.44 23.35
CA ALA A 153 -3.78 -8.68 23.29
C ALA A 153 -4.11 -10.16 23.55
N PRO A 154 -3.81 -10.70 24.75
CA PRO A 154 -4.09 -12.10 25.08
C PRO A 154 -5.58 -12.46 25.01
N GLU A 155 -6.46 -11.47 25.11
CA GLU A 155 -7.91 -11.61 25.02
C GLU A 155 -8.39 -12.21 23.68
N LEU A 156 -7.58 -12.11 22.63
CA LEU A 156 -7.84 -12.76 21.33
C LEU A 156 -8.06 -14.27 21.45
N LYS A 157 -7.50 -14.93 22.48
CA LYS A 157 -7.69 -16.38 22.70
C LYS A 157 -9.08 -16.73 23.20
N ALA A 158 -9.74 -15.81 23.91
CA ALA A 158 -11.00 -16.06 24.61
C ALA A 158 -12.20 -15.35 23.96
N GLN A 159 -11.97 -14.24 23.27
CA GLN A 159 -13.02 -13.43 22.65
C GLN A 159 -13.23 -13.82 21.19
N ARG A 160 -14.44 -13.60 20.67
CA ARG A 160 -14.75 -13.81 19.25
C ARG A 160 -14.41 -12.56 18.44
N ALA A 161 -14.08 -12.75 17.18
CA ALA A 161 -13.83 -11.65 16.25
C ALA A 161 -15.05 -10.71 16.11
N GLY A 162 -14.78 -9.41 15.86
CA GLY A 162 -15.80 -8.36 15.61
C GLY A 162 -16.12 -7.47 16.82
N HIS A 163 -15.92 -7.95 18.04
CA HIS A 163 -16.16 -7.18 19.27
C HIS A 163 -15.01 -7.28 20.27
N LEU A 164 -13.77 -7.24 19.77
CA LEU A 164 -12.59 -7.36 20.64
C LEU A 164 -12.50 -6.19 21.62
N GLN A 165 -12.21 -6.53 22.87
CA GLN A 165 -11.92 -5.59 23.95
C GLN A 165 -10.57 -5.97 24.54
N CYS A 166 -9.52 -5.31 24.03
CA CYS A 166 -8.14 -5.53 24.46
C CYS A 166 -7.72 -4.43 25.43
N ALA A 167 -7.29 -4.78 26.64
CA ALA A 167 -6.97 -3.78 27.67
C ALA A 167 -5.84 -2.81 27.26
N ARG A 168 -4.83 -3.32 26.54
CA ARG A 168 -3.69 -2.53 26.07
C ARG A 168 -3.95 -1.83 24.74
N LEU A 169 -4.93 -2.30 23.97
CA LEU A 169 -5.29 -1.79 22.64
C LEU A 169 -6.78 -1.43 22.61
N PRO A 170 -7.21 -0.38 23.32
CA PRO A 170 -8.62 -0.10 23.58
C PRO A 170 -9.43 0.24 22.32
N GLU A 171 -8.79 0.64 21.22
CA GLU A 171 -9.45 0.92 19.93
C GLU A 171 -9.55 -0.32 19.04
N LEU A 172 -8.74 -1.36 19.27
CA LEU A 172 -8.69 -2.53 18.41
C LEU A 172 -9.96 -3.38 18.61
N ARG A 173 -10.73 -3.57 17.53
CA ARG A 173 -11.97 -4.35 17.49
C ARG A 173 -11.86 -5.60 16.63
N THR A 174 -10.98 -5.58 15.63
CA THR A 174 -10.88 -6.63 14.63
C THR A 174 -9.43 -6.95 14.31
N VAL A 175 -9.07 -8.24 14.31
CA VAL A 175 -7.78 -8.73 13.82
C VAL A 175 -8.04 -9.68 12.67
N ILE A 176 -7.36 -9.43 11.54
CA ILE A 176 -7.46 -10.20 10.32
C ILE A 176 -6.09 -10.84 10.06
N SER A 177 -6.01 -12.17 10.03
CA SER A 177 -4.77 -12.88 9.70
C SER A 177 -4.77 -13.30 8.24
N VAL A 178 -3.64 -13.18 7.56
CA VAL A 178 -3.45 -13.71 6.21
C VAL A 178 -3.63 -15.23 6.15
N GLY A 179 -3.33 -15.95 7.24
CA GLY A 179 -3.56 -17.39 7.35
C GLY A 179 -4.69 -17.75 8.32
N GLU A 180 -4.63 -18.98 8.83
CA GLU A 180 -5.63 -19.57 9.70
C GLU A 180 -5.00 -19.97 11.04
N PRO A 181 -4.73 -19.00 11.93
CA PRO A 181 -4.05 -19.29 13.19
C PRO A 181 -4.92 -20.07 14.20
N ASN A 182 -6.18 -20.36 13.87
CA ASN A 182 -7.16 -21.02 14.74
C ASN A 182 -7.33 -20.34 16.11
N ILE A 183 -7.34 -19.00 16.11
CA ILE A 183 -7.56 -18.18 17.30
C ILE A 183 -8.96 -17.56 17.21
N PRO A 184 -9.84 -17.76 18.22
CA PRO A 184 -11.24 -17.29 18.16
C PRO A 184 -11.42 -15.79 17.85
N GLY A 185 -10.50 -14.95 18.33
CA GLY A 185 -10.53 -13.51 18.13
C GLY A 185 -9.94 -13.02 16.80
N VAL A 186 -9.46 -13.93 15.95
CA VAL A 186 -8.77 -13.60 14.71
C VAL A 186 -9.54 -14.15 13.52
N THR A 187 -9.93 -13.27 12.60
CA THR A 187 -10.63 -13.65 11.37
C THR A 187 -9.62 -13.97 10.27
N PRO A 188 -9.72 -15.12 9.57
CA PRO A 188 -8.91 -15.36 8.38
C PRO A 188 -9.24 -14.38 7.24
N PHE A 189 -8.22 -13.89 6.54
CA PHE A 189 -8.37 -12.94 5.43
C PHE A 189 -9.26 -13.51 4.31
N ALA A 190 -9.12 -14.81 4.03
CA ALA A 190 -9.97 -15.52 3.08
C ALA A 190 -11.46 -15.49 3.48
N ALA A 191 -11.78 -15.60 4.77
CA ALA A 191 -13.15 -15.51 5.26
C ALA A 191 -13.74 -14.10 5.06
N VAL A 192 -12.93 -13.05 5.27
CA VAL A 192 -13.34 -11.65 4.99
C VAL A 192 -13.66 -11.46 3.50
N MET A 193 -12.81 -12.00 2.62
CA MET A 193 -13.02 -11.96 1.17
C MET A 193 -14.30 -12.67 0.73
N LEU A 194 -14.62 -13.82 1.33
CA LEU A 194 -15.84 -14.59 1.04
C LEU A 194 -17.09 -13.85 1.49
N GLY A 195 -17.06 -13.21 2.67
CA GLY A 195 -18.20 -12.45 3.21
C GLY A 195 -18.57 -11.20 2.40
N GLY A 196 -17.64 -10.65 1.61
CA GLY A 196 -17.86 -9.43 0.84
C GLY A 196 -18.81 -9.57 -0.37
N ALA A 197 -19.08 -10.79 -0.86
CA ALA A 197 -19.94 -10.98 -2.03
C ALA A 197 -21.38 -10.48 -1.83
N ALA A 198 -21.85 -10.40 -0.58
CA ALA A 198 -23.22 -10.02 -0.25
C ALA A 198 -23.47 -8.50 -0.14
N ASN A 199 -22.42 -7.66 -0.08
CA ASN A 199 -22.56 -6.26 0.36
C ASN A 199 -22.13 -5.20 -0.68
N LEU A 200 -22.51 -5.42 -1.94
CA LEU A 200 -22.09 -4.55 -3.07
C LEU A 200 -22.75 -3.17 -3.07
N HIS A 201 -23.95 -3.02 -2.49
CA HIS A 201 -24.70 -1.76 -2.49
C HIS A 201 -24.14 -0.76 -1.48
N GLU A 202 -23.84 -1.17 -0.24
CA GLU A 202 -23.22 -0.30 0.76
C GLU A 202 -21.86 0.20 0.32
N ARG A 203 -21.10 -0.67 -0.37
CA ARG A 203 -19.82 -0.31 -1.00
C ARG A 203 -19.98 0.85 -2.00
N GLN A 204 -20.99 0.81 -2.87
CA GLN A 204 -21.21 1.88 -3.85
C GLN A 204 -21.53 3.21 -3.17
N LYS A 205 -22.34 3.16 -2.10
CA LYS A 205 -22.66 4.34 -1.30
C LYS A 205 -21.41 4.92 -0.63
N ALA A 206 -20.57 4.08 -0.04
CA ALA A 206 -19.31 4.51 0.59
C ALA A 206 -18.38 5.19 -0.41
N ALA A 207 -18.23 4.65 -1.63
CA ALA A 207 -17.37 5.21 -2.66
C ALA A 207 -17.82 6.61 -3.12
N ASN A 208 -19.12 6.87 -3.18
CA ASN A 208 -19.68 8.14 -3.64
C ASN A 208 -19.48 9.31 -2.66
N ASP A 209 -19.16 9.02 -1.39
CA ASP A 209 -18.96 10.03 -0.34
C ASP A 209 -17.48 10.44 -0.17
N LEU A 210 -16.56 9.89 -0.97
CA LEU A 210 -15.13 10.13 -0.80
C LEU A 210 -14.64 11.36 -1.57
N SER A 211 -13.79 12.15 -0.92
CA SER A 211 -13.09 13.30 -1.51
C SER A 211 -11.61 13.01 -1.69
N ALA A 212 -10.98 13.63 -2.71
CA ALA A 212 -9.53 13.59 -2.90
C ALA A 212 -8.75 14.13 -1.68
N GLN A 213 -9.40 14.97 -0.88
CA GLN A 213 -8.80 15.61 0.29
C GLN A 213 -8.98 14.80 1.58
N ASP A 214 -9.74 13.69 1.53
CA ASP A 214 -9.90 12.83 2.69
C ASP A 214 -8.56 12.16 3.05
N PRO A 215 -8.22 12.07 4.36
CA PRO A 215 -7.06 11.32 4.82
C PRO A 215 -7.27 9.83 4.51
N ILE A 216 -6.24 9.19 3.95
CA ILE A 216 -6.35 7.78 3.53
C ILE A 216 -5.14 6.92 3.89
N ASN A 217 -4.01 7.53 4.24
CA ASN A 217 -2.83 6.77 4.60
C ASN A 217 -2.06 7.44 5.75
N ILE A 218 -1.57 6.63 6.68
CA ILE A 218 -0.64 7.06 7.73
C ILE A 218 0.65 6.26 7.58
N GLN A 219 1.77 6.99 7.48
CA GLN A 219 3.11 6.41 7.44
C GLN A 219 3.93 6.87 8.63
N PHE A 220 4.52 5.91 9.34
CA PHE A 220 5.46 6.22 10.41
C PHE A 220 6.82 6.59 9.84
N THR A 221 7.32 7.78 10.20
CA THR A 221 8.67 8.22 9.86
C THR A 221 9.59 8.08 11.07
N SER A 222 10.81 7.60 10.84
CA SER A 222 11.87 7.64 11.84
C SER A 222 12.32 9.08 12.00
N GLY A 223 11.76 9.80 12.96
CA GLY A 223 12.27 11.12 13.32
C GLY A 223 13.70 11.02 13.84
N THR A 224 14.56 11.97 13.50
CA THR A 224 15.96 12.00 13.95
C THR A 224 16.13 12.29 15.44
N THR A 225 15.06 12.71 16.14
CA THR A 225 15.13 13.23 17.51
C THR A 225 13.96 12.80 18.42
N GLY A 226 13.19 11.74 18.09
CA GLY A 226 12.11 11.28 18.96
C GLY A 226 11.33 10.04 18.45
N SER A 227 10.27 9.66 19.18
CA SER A 227 9.40 8.55 18.80
C SER A 227 8.80 8.72 17.39
N PRO A 228 8.51 7.62 16.67
CA PRO A 228 8.00 7.67 15.30
C PRO A 228 6.77 8.56 15.15
N LYS A 229 6.75 9.41 14.12
CA LYS A 229 5.61 10.30 13.83
C LYS A 229 4.78 9.73 12.70
N GLY A 230 3.45 9.67 12.87
CA GLY A 230 2.52 9.27 11.82
C GLY A 230 2.23 10.44 10.88
N ALA A 231 2.82 10.43 9.68
CA ALA A 231 2.51 11.38 8.63
C ALA A 231 1.20 10.96 7.94
N THR A 232 0.19 11.82 7.99
CA THR A 232 -1.12 11.56 7.35
C THR A 232 -1.12 12.12 5.94
N LEU A 233 -1.54 11.31 4.97
CA LEU A 233 -1.60 11.64 3.56
C LEU A 233 -3.04 11.50 3.05
N THR A 234 -3.42 12.40 2.15
CA THR A 234 -4.71 12.35 1.45
C THR A 234 -4.64 11.52 0.18
N HIS A 235 -5.79 11.19 -0.40
CA HIS A 235 -5.84 10.58 -1.74
C HIS A 235 -5.10 11.44 -2.77
N ARG A 236 -5.31 12.77 -2.75
CA ARG A 236 -4.67 13.73 -3.64
C ARG A 236 -3.15 13.67 -3.53
N ASN A 237 -2.60 13.53 -2.32
CA ASN A 237 -1.15 13.38 -2.14
C ASN A 237 -0.64 12.11 -2.81
N VAL A 238 -1.27 10.97 -2.52
CA VAL A 238 -0.82 9.64 -2.98
C VAL A 238 -0.98 9.48 -4.50
N VAL A 239 -2.14 9.84 -5.04
CA VAL A 239 -2.44 9.75 -6.47
C VAL A 239 -1.49 10.59 -7.30
N ASN A 240 -1.28 11.86 -6.92
CA ASN A 240 -0.42 12.73 -7.71
C ASN A 240 1.06 12.35 -7.62
N ASN A 241 1.54 11.87 -6.47
CA ASN A 241 2.90 11.33 -6.38
C ASN A 241 3.09 10.15 -7.34
N GLY A 242 2.18 9.17 -7.35
CA GLY A 242 2.24 8.05 -8.31
C GLY A 242 2.23 8.50 -9.76
N ARG A 243 1.31 9.40 -10.14
CA ARG A 243 1.21 9.96 -11.50
C ARG A 243 2.50 10.65 -11.93
N PHE A 244 3.07 11.52 -11.11
CA PHE A 244 4.30 12.26 -11.47
C PHE A 244 5.53 11.34 -11.52
N VAL A 245 5.58 10.30 -10.68
CA VAL A 245 6.64 9.27 -10.76
C VAL A 245 6.55 8.52 -12.08
N ALA A 246 5.35 8.06 -12.47
CA ALA A 246 5.14 7.41 -13.75
C ALA A 246 5.54 8.31 -14.94
N MET A 247 5.18 9.60 -14.89
CA MET A 247 5.59 10.58 -15.91
C MET A 247 7.11 10.77 -15.96
N ALA A 248 7.77 10.93 -14.82
CA ALA A 248 9.23 11.11 -14.75
C ALA A 248 9.97 9.87 -15.29
N MET A 249 9.45 8.68 -14.99
CA MET A 249 9.97 7.40 -15.49
C MET A 249 9.58 7.11 -16.94
N LYS A 250 8.60 7.84 -17.48
CA LYS A 250 7.97 7.62 -18.79
C LYS A 250 7.33 6.24 -18.92
N LEU A 251 6.71 5.77 -17.83
CA LEU A 251 5.97 4.51 -17.82
C LEU A 251 4.68 4.63 -18.65
N THR A 252 4.31 3.52 -19.27
CA THR A 252 3.10 3.31 -20.06
C THR A 252 2.42 2.02 -19.64
N GLU A 253 1.23 1.73 -20.16
CA GLU A 253 0.54 0.46 -19.96
C GLU A 253 1.31 -0.75 -20.51
N THR A 254 2.30 -0.52 -21.39
CA THR A 254 3.16 -1.57 -21.98
C THR A 254 4.34 -1.97 -21.09
N ASP A 255 4.58 -1.20 -20.03
CA ASP A 255 5.69 -1.46 -19.12
C ASP A 255 5.36 -2.52 -18.08
N SER A 256 6.43 -3.16 -17.59
CA SER A 256 6.41 -4.10 -16.48
C SER A 256 7.46 -3.66 -15.47
N LEU A 257 7.00 -3.26 -14.28
CA LEU A 257 7.84 -2.72 -13.22
C LEU A 257 8.10 -3.78 -12.15
N CYS A 258 9.37 -4.12 -11.94
CA CYS A 258 9.79 -4.94 -10.81
C CYS A 258 9.90 -4.07 -9.54
N ILE A 259 9.19 -4.46 -8.48
CA ILE A 259 9.04 -3.75 -7.21
C ILE A 259 9.55 -4.65 -6.07
N PRO A 260 10.88 -4.75 -5.87
CA PRO A 260 11.46 -5.52 -4.78
C PRO A 260 11.49 -4.77 -3.44
N VAL A 261 11.15 -3.48 -3.46
CA VAL A 261 11.17 -2.60 -2.28
C VAL A 261 9.94 -2.83 -1.39
N PRO A 262 10.01 -2.54 -0.08
CA PRO A 262 8.91 -2.83 0.84
C PRO A 262 7.65 -2.00 0.59
N LEU A 263 6.49 -2.65 0.58
CA LEU A 263 5.17 -2.03 0.40
C LEU A 263 4.77 -1.13 1.57
N TYR A 264 5.17 -1.45 2.79
CA TYR A 264 4.86 -0.59 3.95
C TYR A 264 5.53 0.80 3.88
N HIS A 265 6.49 1.02 2.98
CA HIS A 265 7.16 2.30 2.78
C HIS A 265 6.59 3.03 1.56
N CYS A 266 6.61 4.38 1.58
CA CYS A 266 6.10 5.20 0.48
C CYS A 266 6.69 4.83 -0.88
N PHE A 267 7.92 4.34 -0.91
CA PHE A 267 8.58 3.87 -2.13
C PHE A 267 7.80 2.71 -2.77
N GLY A 268 7.53 1.62 -2.03
CA GLY A 268 6.79 0.49 -2.61
C GLY A 268 5.36 0.85 -2.96
N MET A 269 4.61 1.42 -2.01
CA MET A 269 3.17 1.62 -2.20
C MET A 269 2.77 2.85 -3.01
N VAL A 270 3.59 3.89 -3.09
CA VAL A 270 3.27 5.11 -3.86
C VAL A 270 4.10 5.13 -5.14
N LEU A 271 5.42 5.15 -5.02
CA LEU A 271 6.29 5.28 -6.20
C LEU A 271 6.22 4.03 -7.08
N GLY A 272 6.11 2.82 -6.51
CA GLY A 272 5.90 1.58 -7.28
C GLY A 272 4.45 1.38 -7.71
N VAL A 273 3.61 1.01 -6.73
CA VAL A 273 2.22 0.60 -7.01
C VAL A 273 1.40 1.71 -7.67
N MET A 274 1.36 2.92 -7.10
CA MET A 274 0.51 3.98 -7.66
C MET A 274 1.04 4.52 -9.00
N ALA A 275 2.35 4.44 -9.26
CA ALA A 275 2.88 4.74 -10.59
C ALA A 275 2.31 3.75 -11.62
N CYS A 276 2.39 2.44 -11.36
CA CYS A 276 1.82 1.42 -12.24
C CYS A 276 0.31 1.61 -12.43
N VAL A 277 -0.46 1.81 -11.35
CA VAL A 277 -1.91 2.03 -11.43
C VAL A 277 -2.25 3.28 -12.23
N SER A 278 -1.43 4.34 -12.18
CA SER A 278 -1.73 5.57 -12.92
C SER A 278 -1.66 5.43 -14.44
N VAL A 279 -0.90 4.46 -14.96
CA VAL A 279 -0.69 4.26 -16.40
C VAL A 279 -1.17 2.89 -16.90
N GLY A 280 -1.45 1.93 -16.02
CA GLY A 280 -1.84 0.57 -16.38
C GLY A 280 -0.67 -0.40 -16.56
N ALA A 281 0.52 -0.08 -16.04
CA ALA A 281 1.71 -0.93 -16.14
C ALA A 281 1.61 -2.18 -15.23
N GLN A 282 2.23 -3.28 -15.62
CA GLN A 282 2.28 -4.49 -14.80
C GLN A 282 3.17 -4.27 -13.56
N MET A 283 2.68 -4.69 -12.39
CA MET A 283 3.42 -4.71 -11.12
C MET A 283 3.96 -6.11 -10.86
N VAL A 284 5.28 -6.24 -10.70
CA VAL A 284 5.95 -7.50 -10.41
C VAL A 284 6.62 -7.44 -9.05
N PHE A 285 6.22 -8.32 -8.14
CA PHE A 285 6.79 -8.47 -6.81
C PHE A 285 7.63 -9.76 -6.75
N PRO A 286 8.96 -9.67 -6.62
CA PRO A 286 9.83 -10.83 -6.60
C PRO A 286 9.58 -11.79 -5.44
N GLY A 287 9.29 -11.23 -4.26
CA GLY A 287 9.12 -11.97 -3.01
C GLY A 287 8.75 -11.08 -1.83
N GLU A 288 8.61 -11.69 -0.65
CA GLU A 288 8.16 -11.01 0.58
C GLU A 288 9.16 -9.96 1.11
N GLY A 289 10.44 -10.10 0.77
CA GLY A 289 11.46 -9.10 1.01
C GLY A 289 12.49 -9.07 -0.12
N PHE A 290 13.47 -8.18 0.01
CA PHE A 290 14.54 -8.09 -0.99
C PHE A 290 15.42 -9.35 -0.98
N ASP A 291 15.47 -10.02 -2.14
CA ASP A 291 16.48 -10.99 -2.50
C ASP A 291 17.00 -10.67 -3.92
N ALA A 292 18.32 -10.60 -4.06
CA ALA A 292 18.97 -10.19 -5.30
C ALA A 292 18.73 -11.19 -6.44
N GLY A 293 18.84 -12.49 -6.16
CA GLY A 293 18.67 -13.55 -7.15
C GLY A 293 17.22 -13.64 -7.63
N ALA A 294 16.27 -13.62 -6.69
CA ALA A 294 14.85 -13.58 -7.00
C ALA A 294 14.48 -12.33 -7.79
N THR A 295 15.06 -11.16 -7.45
CA THR A 295 14.79 -9.92 -8.19
C THR A 295 15.27 -10.01 -9.64
N LEU A 296 16.51 -10.46 -9.88
CA LEU A 296 17.04 -10.64 -11.24
C LEU A 296 16.24 -11.67 -12.03
N ALA A 297 15.91 -12.81 -11.42
CA ALA A 297 15.06 -13.81 -12.05
C ALA A 297 13.67 -13.25 -12.40
N SER A 298 13.13 -12.34 -11.57
CA SER A 298 11.82 -11.69 -11.83
C SER A 298 11.89 -10.80 -13.04
N VAL A 299 12.95 -10.01 -13.14
CA VAL A 299 13.20 -9.12 -14.27
C VAL A 299 13.25 -9.91 -15.57
N GLU A 300 14.00 -11.02 -15.60
CA GLU A 300 14.15 -11.85 -16.78
C GLU A 300 12.84 -12.57 -17.15
N GLN A 301 12.23 -13.28 -16.20
CA GLN A 301 11.07 -14.15 -16.46
C GLN A 301 9.80 -13.35 -16.76
N GLU A 302 9.60 -12.22 -16.09
CA GLU A 302 8.44 -11.34 -16.29
C GLU A 302 8.70 -10.22 -17.31
N ARG A 303 9.89 -10.24 -17.95
CA ARG A 303 10.33 -9.25 -18.94
C ARG A 303 10.13 -7.81 -18.46
N CYS A 304 10.58 -7.53 -17.25
CA CYS A 304 10.41 -6.20 -16.65
C CYS A 304 11.18 -5.15 -17.44
N THR A 305 10.52 -4.05 -17.80
CA THR A 305 11.10 -2.92 -18.53
C THR A 305 11.73 -1.89 -17.58
N ALA A 306 11.35 -1.91 -16.31
CA ALA A 306 11.89 -1.08 -15.25
C ALA A 306 12.08 -1.87 -13.94
N LEU A 307 13.02 -1.43 -13.11
CA LEU A 307 13.26 -1.98 -11.77
C LEU A 307 13.41 -0.84 -10.76
N HIS A 308 12.65 -0.92 -9.66
CA HIS A 308 12.90 -0.08 -8.49
C HIS A 308 13.98 -0.67 -7.58
N GLY A 309 14.87 0.20 -7.10
CA GLY A 309 15.91 -0.18 -6.15
C GLY A 309 16.32 0.98 -5.26
N VAL A 310 16.85 0.66 -4.08
CA VAL A 310 17.62 1.62 -3.27
C VAL A 310 19.11 1.33 -3.46
N ARG A 311 20.02 2.18 -2.94
CA ARG A 311 21.48 1.91 -3.02
C ARG A 311 21.88 0.53 -2.49
N GLN A 312 21.13 -0.04 -1.56
CA GLN A 312 21.38 -1.40 -1.07
C GLN A 312 21.01 -2.51 -2.07
N CYS A 313 20.23 -2.19 -3.10
CA CYS A 313 19.83 -3.08 -4.19
C CYS A 313 20.79 -3.06 -5.39
N SER A 314 21.79 -2.15 -5.43
CA SER A 314 22.73 -2.08 -6.56
C SER A 314 23.73 -3.23 -6.48
N LEU A 315 23.73 -4.11 -7.49
CA LEU A 315 24.76 -5.14 -7.69
C LEU A 315 25.85 -4.63 -8.66
N PRO A 316 27.14 -4.98 -8.46
CA PRO A 316 28.22 -4.60 -9.38
C PRO A 316 28.03 -5.06 -10.84
N SER A 317 27.21 -6.08 -11.09
CA SER A 317 26.97 -6.68 -12.40
C SER A 317 25.90 -5.99 -13.25
N TRP A 318 25.24 -4.93 -12.76
CA TRP A 318 24.10 -4.29 -13.44
C TRP A 318 24.44 -3.49 -14.71
N ASN A 319 25.72 -3.34 -15.05
CA ASN A 319 26.24 -2.60 -16.21
C ASN A 319 26.33 -3.43 -17.52
N MET A 320 25.36 -4.30 -17.81
CA MET A 320 25.29 -5.00 -19.11
C MET A 320 24.26 -4.36 -20.06
N ARG A 321 24.59 -4.29 -21.35
CA ARG A 321 23.71 -3.71 -22.38
C ARG A 321 22.40 -4.51 -22.44
N GLY A 322 21.27 -3.84 -22.25
CA GLY A 322 19.93 -4.46 -22.23
C GLY A 322 19.30 -4.62 -20.84
N SER A 323 19.99 -4.22 -19.77
CA SER A 323 19.39 -4.15 -18.43
C SER A 323 18.22 -3.15 -18.37
N PRO A 324 17.18 -3.39 -17.53
CA PRO A 324 16.14 -2.40 -17.26
C PRO A 324 16.75 -1.10 -16.72
N ARG A 325 15.98 -0.02 -16.66
CA ARG A 325 16.43 1.16 -15.90
C ARG A 325 16.33 0.87 -14.41
N LEU A 326 17.45 0.94 -13.69
CA LEU A 326 17.48 0.93 -12.23
C LEU A 326 17.15 2.34 -11.73
N ILE A 327 16.08 2.47 -10.96
CA ILE A 327 15.64 3.75 -10.37
C ILE A 327 15.44 3.57 -8.88
#